data_AF-A0A150TXD7-F1
#
_entry.id   AF-A0A150TXD7-F1
#
_cell.length_a   1.000
_cell.length_b   1.000
_cell.length_c   1.000
_cell.angle_alpha   90.00
_cell.angle_beta   90.00
_cell.angle_gamma   90.00
#
_symmetry.space_group_name_H-M   'P 1'
#
loop_
_entity.id
_entity.type
_entity.pdbx_description
1 polymer ?
#
loop_
_entity_poly.entity_id
_entity_poly.type
_entity_poly.pdbx_seq_one_letter_code
_entity_poly.pdbx_strand_id
1 'polypeptide(L)'
;MTYRPEKRIAFGPPMKERIPALLYLAFALTVSAVIFYGQNAPSSSRIFQYVVEGDRHRLVPSSVCAIILCVSALAMVLREQMRGVIVHPDGIELRELLGFGLPRVRRFAWSQIDRMSVPSAQAGAGGAGAVQQGKPSSNIRLDLWDGSRTWLPDVGDKIALSVMLERVALARAIPIEGGTGLMDDLGNPLQDDG
;
A
#
# COMPACT_ATOMS: atom_id res chain seq x y z
N MET A 1 20.81 -5.25 24.38
CA MET A 1 20.10 -6.28 23.59
C MET A 1 19.44 -5.58 22.41
N THR A 2 19.94 -5.79 21.20
CA THR A 2 19.44 -5.11 19.99
C THR A 2 18.20 -5.84 19.49
N TYR A 3 17.03 -5.25 19.62
CA TYR A 3 15.80 -5.78 19.02
C TYR A 3 16.03 -5.91 17.50
N ARG A 4 16.05 -7.15 17.03
CA ARG A 4 16.01 -7.49 15.61
C ARG A 4 14.60 -8.02 15.34
N PRO A 5 13.80 -7.37 14.48
CA PRO A 5 12.55 -7.98 14.07
C PRO A 5 12.87 -9.31 13.37
N GLU A 6 12.52 -10.42 14.02
CA GLU A 6 12.84 -11.78 13.56
C GLU A 6 12.11 -12.16 12.26
N LYS A 7 11.04 -11.42 11.93
CA LYS A 7 10.15 -11.72 10.82
C LYS A 7 9.98 -10.52 9.90
N ARG A 8 10.03 -10.78 8.59
CA ARG A 8 9.69 -9.84 7.53
C ARG A 8 8.21 -9.48 7.63
N ILE A 9 7.90 -8.22 7.90
CA ILE A 9 6.51 -7.73 7.97
C ILE A 9 6.26 -6.82 6.77
N ALA A 10 5.22 -7.15 6.00
CA ALA A 10 4.82 -6.41 4.82
C ALA A 10 3.56 -5.58 5.11
N PHE A 11 3.62 -4.29 4.82
CA PHE A 11 2.52 -3.35 4.91
C PHE A 11 2.09 -2.97 3.49
N GLY A 12 0.89 -3.42 3.10
CA GLY A 12 0.33 -3.13 1.77
C GLY A 12 -0.33 -1.75 1.68
N PRO A 13 -0.79 -1.35 0.47
CA PRO A 13 -1.42 -0.05 0.25
C PRO A 13 -2.75 0.07 1.02
N PRO A 14 -3.21 1.29 1.32
CA PRO A 14 -4.43 1.51 2.08
C PRO A 14 -5.66 0.98 1.35
N MET A 15 -6.67 0.53 2.10
CA MET A 15 -7.90 -0.04 1.52
C MET A 15 -8.58 0.92 0.55
N LYS A 16 -8.53 2.23 0.82
CA LYS A 16 -9.12 3.27 -0.03
C LYS A 16 -8.51 3.29 -1.44
N GLU A 17 -7.22 3.04 -1.57
CA GLU A 17 -6.53 2.97 -2.87
C GLU A 17 -6.84 1.66 -3.61
N ARG A 18 -7.25 0.61 -2.89
CA ARG A 18 -7.64 -0.68 -3.49
C ARG A 18 -9.06 -0.69 -4.04
N ILE A 19 -9.94 0.22 -3.58
CA ILE A 19 -11.36 0.24 -3.96
C ILE A 19 -11.56 0.30 -5.48
N PRO A 20 -10.90 1.20 -6.25
CA PRO A 20 -11.10 1.27 -7.68
C PRO A 20 -10.71 -0.03 -8.41
N ALA A 21 -9.61 -0.66 -8.01
CA ALA A 21 -9.16 -1.93 -8.58
C ALA A 21 -10.13 -3.08 -8.26
N LEU A 22 -10.65 -3.13 -7.03
CA LEU A 22 -11.63 -4.14 -6.62
C LEU A 22 -12.98 -3.95 -7.33
N LEU A 23 -13.44 -2.71 -7.49
CA LEU A 23 -14.66 -2.40 -8.25
C LEU A 23 -14.52 -2.80 -9.71
N TYR A 24 -13.37 -2.52 -10.32
CA TYR A 24 -13.10 -2.93 -11.69
C TYR A 24 -13.08 -4.47 -11.84
N LEU A 25 -12.47 -5.18 -10.88
CA LEU A 25 -12.52 -6.65 -10.84
C LEU A 25 -13.94 -7.18 -10.67
N ALA A 26 -14.73 -6.61 -9.77
CA ALA A 26 -16.12 -7.02 -9.56
C ALA A 26 -16.99 -6.81 -10.81
N PHE A 27 -16.82 -5.66 -11.47
CA PHE A 27 -17.46 -5.38 -12.76
C PHE A 27 -17.04 -6.40 -13.82
N ALA A 28 -15.74 -6.68 -13.92
CA ALA A 28 -15.20 -7.66 -14.85
C ALA A 28 -15.75 -9.06 -14.64
N LEU A 29 -15.79 -9.53 -13.40
CA LEU A 29 -16.35 -10.82 -13.05
C LEU A 29 -17.85 -10.89 -13.36
N THR A 30 -18.59 -9.81 -13.15
CA THR A 30 -20.03 -9.75 -13.45
C THR A 30 -20.28 -9.87 -14.95
N VAL A 31 -19.55 -9.12 -15.78
CA VAL A 31 -19.66 -9.20 -17.24
C VAL A 31 -19.29 -10.60 -17.73
N SER A 32 -18.18 -11.16 -17.25
CA SER A 32 -17.74 -12.50 -17.63
C SER A 32 -18.73 -13.59 -17.18
N ALA A 33 -19.34 -13.44 -16.00
CA ALA A 33 -20.37 -14.35 -15.53
C ALA A 33 -21.63 -14.31 -16.41
N VAL A 34 -22.07 -13.12 -16.86
CA VAL A 34 -23.20 -12.98 -17.77
C VAL A 34 -22.91 -13.67 -19.11
N ILE A 35 -21.71 -13.51 -19.65
CA ILE A 35 -21.31 -14.14 -20.93
C ILE A 35 -21.25 -15.66 -20.76
N PHE A 36 -20.64 -16.15 -19.68
CA PHE A 36 -20.56 -17.58 -19.39
C PHE A 36 -21.94 -18.20 -19.16
N TYR A 37 -22.84 -17.49 -18.48
CA TYR A 37 -24.23 -17.90 -18.31
C TYR A 37 -24.96 -17.93 -19.65
N GLY A 38 -24.77 -16.91 -20.49
CA GLY A 38 -25.39 -16.82 -21.81
C GLY A 38 -25.04 -17.97 -22.75
N GLN A 39 -23.82 -18.52 -22.64
CA GLN A 39 -23.39 -19.69 -23.42
C GLN A 39 -24.09 -20.99 -22.99
N ASN A 40 -24.47 -21.10 -21.72
CA ASN A 40 -25.14 -22.27 -21.16
C ASN A 40 -26.68 -22.10 -21.06
N ALA A 41 -27.20 -20.94 -21.44
CA ALA A 41 -28.62 -20.62 -21.35
C ALA A 41 -29.43 -21.32 -22.46
N PRO A 42 -30.73 -21.61 -22.24
CA PRO A 42 -31.60 -22.13 -23.28
C PRO A 42 -31.68 -21.20 -24.49
N SER A 43 -31.80 -21.79 -25.69
CA SER A 43 -31.84 -21.06 -26.97
C SER A 43 -33.00 -20.08 -27.12
N SER A 44 -34.04 -20.20 -26.28
CA SER A 44 -35.17 -19.25 -26.22
C SER A 44 -34.88 -17.99 -25.38
N SER A 45 -33.76 -17.94 -24.66
CA SER A 45 -33.40 -16.79 -23.84
C SER A 45 -32.80 -15.65 -24.68
N ARG A 46 -33.24 -14.42 -24.40
CA ARG A 46 -32.67 -13.20 -25.02
C ARG A 46 -31.16 -13.07 -24.79
N ILE A 47 -30.66 -13.64 -23.69
CA ILE A 47 -29.22 -13.62 -23.36
C ILE A 47 -28.45 -14.56 -24.30
N PHE A 48 -29.00 -15.74 -24.60
CA PHE A 48 -28.40 -16.67 -25.57
C PHE A 48 -28.38 -16.07 -26.97
N GLN A 49 -29.49 -15.45 -27.40
CA GLN A 49 -29.56 -14.77 -28.70
C GLN A 49 -28.52 -13.64 -28.79
N TYR A 50 -28.38 -12.83 -27.74
CA TYR A 50 -27.40 -11.75 -27.73
C TYR A 50 -25.95 -12.25 -27.72
N VAL A 51 -25.63 -13.26 -26.91
CA VAL A 51 -24.26 -13.76 -26.70
C VAL A 51 -23.79 -14.71 -27.79
N VAL A 52 -24.68 -15.52 -28.38
CA VAL A 52 -24.32 -16.59 -29.33
C VAL A 52 -24.73 -16.24 -30.76
N GLU A 53 -25.99 -15.82 -30.98
CA GLU A 53 -26.46 -15.47 -32.33
C GLU A 53 -25.91 -14.10 -32.76
N GLY A 54 -25.88 -13.14 -31.85
CA GLY A 54 -25.30 -11.81 -32.05
C GLY A 54 -23.78 -11.82 -32.23
N ASP A 55 -23.10 -12.91 -31.87
CA ASP A 55 -21.65 -13.06 -32.03
C ASP A 55 -21.25 -13.42 -33.47
N ARG A 56 -22.14 -14.06 -34.24
CA ARG A 56 -21.88 -14.49 -35.63
C ARG A 56 -21.55 -13.34 -36.57
N HIS A 57 -21.96 -12.12 -36.26
CA HIS A 57 -21.74 -10.93 -37.08
C HIS A 57 -20.66 -9.99 -36.52
N ARG A 58 -20.02 -10.35 -35.39
CA ARG A 58 -18.99 -9.51 -34.75
C ARG A 58 -17.60 -9.91 -35.21
N LEU A 59 -16.73 -8.91 -35.39
CA LEU A 59 -15.30 -9.13 -35.70
C LEU A 59 -14.54 -9.79 -34.53
N VAL A 60 -14.99 -9.54 -33.29
CA VAL A 60 -14.39 -10.10 -32.08
C VAL A 60 -15.46 -10.85 -31.29
N PRO A 61 -15.27 -12.16 -31.04
CA PRO A 61 -16.21 -12.94 -30.24
C PRO A 61 -16.34 -12.40 -28.81
N SER A 62 -17.53 -12.49 -28.25
CA SER A 62 -17.86 -12.00 -26.92
C SER A 62 -17.05 -12.72 -25.82
N SER A 63 -16.69 -13.98 -26.05
CA SER A 63 -15.79 -14.75 -25.17
C SER A 63 -14.37 -14.18 -25.10
N VAL A 64 -13.82 -13.73 -26.23
CA VAL A 64 -12.48 -13.13 -26.31
C VAL A 64 -12.47 -11.80 -25.54
N CYS A 65 -13.51 -10.98 -25.71
CA CYS A 65 -13.67 -9.73 -24.94
C CYS A 65 -13.74 -10.00 -23.43
N ALA A 66 -14.48 -11.02 -22.99
CA ALA A 66 -14.56 -11.42 -21.59
C ALA A 66 -13.20 -11.81 -21.01
N ILE A 67 -12.42 -12.61 -21.76
CA ILE A 67 -11.08 -13.04 -21.35
C ILE A 67 -10.15 -11.83 -21.21
N ILE A 68 -10.10 -10.96 -22.23
CA ILE A 68 -9.25 -9.76 -22.21
C ILE A 68 -9.60 -8.88 -21.00
N LEU A 69 -10.90 -8.69 -20.75
CA LEU A 69 -11.40 -7.86 -19.66
C LEU A 69 -11.12 -8.47 -18.27
N CYS A 70 -11.23 -9.79 -18.12
CA CYS A 70 -10.83 -10.49 -16.89
C CYS A 70 -9.33 -10.39 -16.65
N VAL A 71 -8.51 -10.60 -17.69
CA VAL A 71 -7.05 -10.54 -17.60
C VAL A 71 -6.59 -9.12 -17.25
N SER A 72 -7.19 -8.08 -17.86
CA SER A 72 -6.86 -6.69 -17.54
C SER A 72 -7.23 -6.34 -16.10
N ALA A 73 -8.38 -6.81 -15.61
CA ALA A 73 -8.81 -6.57 -14.24
C ALA A 73 -7.92 -7.28 -13.22
N LEU A 74 -7.55 -8.54 -13.48
CA LEU A 74 -6.61 -9.27 -12.63
C LEU A 74 -5.23 -8.61 -12.61
N ALA A 75 -4.73 -8.19 -13.78
CA ALA A 75 -3.47 -7.46 -13.89
C ALA A 75 -3.49 -6.16 -13.08
N MET A 76 -4.61 -5.42 -13.10
CA MET A 76 -4.78 -4.20 -12.30
C MET A 76 -4.72 -4.49 -10.79
N VAL A 77 -5.37 -5.55 -10.32
CA VAL A 77 -5.34 -5.93 -8.90
C VAL A 77 -3.93 -6.35 -8.47
N LEU A 78 -3.26 -7.18 -9.27
CA LEU A 78 -1.88 -7.60 -9.01
C LEU A 78 -0.94 -6.40 -8.97
N ARG A 79 -1.13 -5.46 -9.91
CA ARG A 79 -0.38 -4.20 -9.97
C ARG A 79 -0.54 -3.38 -8.68
N GLU A 80 -1.72 -3.35 -8.10
CA GLU A 80 -1.96 -2.64 -6.83
C GLU A 80 -1.33 -3.37 -5.63
N GLN A 81 -1.32 -4.71 -5.62
CA GLN A 81 -0.67 -5.50 -4.56
C GLN A 81 0.87 -5.38 -4.53
N MET A 82 1.48 -4.88 -5.61
CA MET A 82 2.93 -4.67 -5.66
C MET A 82 3.40 -3.42 -4.90
N ARG A 83 2.49 -2.55 -4.44
CA ARG A 83 2.80 -1.37 -3.63
C ARG A 83 2.98 -1.73 -2.16
N GLY A 84 3.75 -0.91 -1.46
CA GLY A 84 3.80 -0.93 0.00
C GLY A 84 5.20 -0.84 0.56
N VAL A 85 5.30 -1.11 1.86
CA VAL A 85 6.54 -1.04 2.62
C VAL A 85 6.78 -2.40 3.26
N ILE A 86 8.01 -2.90 3.14
CA ILE A 86 8.40 -4.14 3.78
C ILE A 86 9.58 -3.86 4.69
N VAL A 87 9.40 -4.18 5.96
CA VAL A 87 10.44 -3.98 6.96
C VAL A 87 11.15 -5.30 7.19
N HIS A 88 12.47 -5.24 7.05
CA HIS A 88 13.41 -6.34 7.22
C HIS A 88 14.25 -6.10 8.47
N PRO A 89 14.88 -7.15 9.04
CA PRO A 89 15.88 -6.98 10.09
C PRO A 89 17.04 -6.08 9.64
N ASP A 90 17.41 -6.10 8.36
CA ASP A 90 18.59 -5.37 7.86
C ASP A 90 18.26 -4.02 7.21
N GLY A 91 16.98 -3.74 6.93
CA GLY A 91 16.57 -2.46 6.35
C GLY A 91 15.07 -2.33 6.06
N ILE A 92 14.73 -1.33 5.25
CA ILE A 92 13.37 -1.06 4.78
C ILE A 92 13.36 -1.16 3.25
N GLU A 93 12.41 -1.91 2.69
CA GLU A 93 12.11 -1.93 1.27
C GLU A 93 10.86 -1.11 0.99
N LEU A 94 10.98 -0.09 0.14
CA LEU A 94 9.87 0.67 -0.40
C LEU A 94 9.55 0.11 -1.78
N ARG A 95 8.27 -0.17 -2.02
CA ARG A 95 7.75 -0.62 -3.30
C ARG A 95 6.75 0.40 -3.81
N GLU A 96 7.15 1.10 -4.86
CA GLU A 96 6.34 2.11 -5.52
C GLU A 96 6.08 1.69 -6.97
N LEU A 97 4.92 2.08 -7.50
CA LEU A 97 4.66 1.94 -8.92
C LEU A 97 4.74 3.31 -9.59
N LEU A 98 5.65 3.41 -10.57
CA LEU A 98 5.68 4.55 -11.48
C LEU A 98 4.43 4.54 -12.38
N GLY A 99 4.09 5.69 -12.97
CA GLY A 99 2.89 5.86 -13.80
C GLY A 99 2.73 4.80 -14.91
N PHE A 100 3.83 4.27 -15.44
CA PHE A 100 3.83 3.23 -16.48
C PHE A 100 3.74 1.77 -15.99
N GLY A 101 3.68 1.53 -14.68
CA GLY A 101 3.51 0.19 -14.11
C GLY A 101 4.77 -0.60 -13.85
N LEU A 102 5.91 0.03 -14.04
CA LEU A 102 7.19 -0.51 -13.63
C LEU A 102 7.29 -0.44 -12.09
N PRO A 103 7.42 -1.59 -11.42
CA PRO A 103 7.66 -1.62 -9.98
C PRO A 103 9.06 -1.08 -9.70
N ARG A 104 9.16 -0.03 -8.89
CA ARG A 104 10.42 0.48 -8.38
C ARG A 104 10.58 0.02 -6.94
N VAL A 105 11.59 -0.82 -6.71
CA VAL A 105 11.97 -1.26 -5.37
C VAL A 105 13.17 -0.43 -4.93
N ARG A 106 13.03 0.31 -3.83
CA ARG A 106 14.14 0.99 -3.17
C ARG A 106 14.42 0.29 -1.85
N ARG A 107 15.68 -0.02 -1.58
CA ARG A 107 16.12 -0.67 -0.34
C ARG A 107 17.00 0.31 0.40
N PHE A 108 16.70 0.54 1.67
CA PHE A 108 17.54 1.34 2.56
C PHE A 108 18.00 0.47 3.71
N ALA A 109 19.31 0.38 3.91
CA ALA A 109 19.87 -0.26 5.09
C ALA A 109 19.68 0.68 6.29
N TRP A 110 19.48 0.12 7.48
CA TRP A 110 19.32 0.95 8.69
C TRP A 110 20.51 1.86 8.96
N SER A 111 21.72 1.45 8.57
CA SER A 111 22.93 2.27 8.70
C SER A 111 22.94 3.52 7.81
N GLN A 112 22.11 3.56 6.77
CA GLN A 112 21.99 4.71 5.88
C GLN A 112 20.98 5.74 6.41
N ILE A 113 20.19 5.37 7.42
CA ILE A 113 19.16 6.22 7.99
C ILE A 113 19.76 6.98 9.16
N ASP A 114 19.79 8.30 9.04
CA ASP A 114 20.30 9.20 10.08
C ASP A 114 19.17 9.60 11.05
N ARG A 115 17.99 9.97 10.54
CA ARG A 115 16.85 10.35 11.37
C ARG A 115 15.52 9.89 10.80
N MET A 116 14.54 9.70 11.67
CA MET A 116 13.17 9.34 11.30
C MET A 116 12.21 10.39 11.83
N SER A 117 11.34 10.92 10.97
CA SER A 117 10.23 11.78 11.42
C SER A 117 8.91 11.03 11.30
N VAL A 118 8.31 10.69 12.44
CA VAL A 118 6.99 10.04 12.52
C VAL A 118 5.96 11.13 12.80
N PRO A 119 4.96 11.35 11.91
CA PRO A 119 3.94 12.36 12.16
C PRO A 119 3.18 11.97 13.44
N SER A 120 3.29 12.81 14.46
CA SER A 120 2.57 12.63 15.72
C SER A 120 1.07 12.76 15.46
N ALA A 121 0.28 11.85 16.06
CA ALA A 121 -1.18 11.84 15.93
C ALA A 121 -1.84 13.18 16.36
N GLN A 122 -1.12 14.02 17.11
CA GLN A 122 -1.52 15.34 17.59
C GLN A 122 -1.01 16.54 16.75
N ALA A 123 -0.16 16.33 15.74
CA ALA A 123 0.38 17.42 14.91
C ALA A 123 -0.64 18.06 13.94
N GLY A 124 -1.91 17.66 14.01
CA GLY A 124 -3.03 18.36 13.37
C GLY A 124 -3.51 19.61 14.11
N ALA A 125 -3.00 19.91 15.32
CA ALA A 125 -3.58 20.95 16.18
C ALA A 125 -2.67 22.14 16.56
N GLY A 126 -1.38 22.18 16.20
CA GLY A 126 -0.57 23.37 16.48
C GLY A 126 0.92 23.18 16.28
N GLY A 127 1.51 23.96 15.38
CA GLY A 127 2.95 23.93 15.13
C GLY A 127 3.34 24.63 13.84
N ALA A 128 3.19 25.96 13.81
CA ALA A 128 3.69 26.80 12.74
C ALA A 128 5.23 26.85 12.79
N GLY A 129 5.89 26.49 11.68
CA GLY A 129 7.29 26.85 11.45
C GLY A 129 8.15 25.80 10.76
N ALA A 130 7.97 25.60 9.45
CA ALA A 130 9.06 25.37 8.48
C ALA A 130 8.48 25.23 7.07
N VAL A 131 9.17 25.86 6.12
CA VAL A 131 8.72 26.18 4.76
C VAL A 131 8.97 25.01 3.77
N GLN A 132 8.12 24.98 2.73
CA GLN A 132 8.29 24.42 1.37
C GLN A 132 7.81 23.00 1.00
N GLN A 133 6.66 23.04 0.31
CA GLN A 133 6.34 22.44 -1.01
C GLN A 133 5.99 20.96 -1.11
N GLY A 134 4.68 20.73 -1.33
CA GLY A 134 4.19 19.59 -2.10
C GLY A 134 3.40 18.55 -1.30
N LYS A 135 2.25 18.96 -0.72
CA LYS A 135 1.19 18.09 -0.18
C LYS A 135 1.52 17.42 1.18
N PRO A 136 0.93 17.87 2.31
CA PRO A 136 1.18 17.25 3.61
C PRO A 136 0.27 16.03 3.76
N SER A 137 0.68 14.89 3.20
CA SER A 137 0.08 13.63 3.61
C SER A 137 0.95 13.06 4.72
N SER A 138 0.37 12.97 5.92
CA SER A 138 0.62 12.09 7.09
C SER A 138 1.60 10.90 6.96
N ASN A 139 2.72 11.06 6.29
CA ASN A 139 3.59 9.99 5.86
C ASN A 139 4.92 10.12 6.61
N ILE A 140 5.43 8.96 7.01
CA ILE A 140 6.70 8.85 7.74
C ILE A 140 7.82 9.27 6.80
N ARG A 141 8.74 10.10 7.29
CA ARG A 141 9.91 10.55 6.53
C ARG A 141 11.19 9.99 7.12
N LEU A 142 12.10 9.62 6.22
CA LEU A 142 13.44 9.13 6.50
C LEU A 142 14.44 10.16 5.98
N ASP A 143 15.28 10.64 6.88
CA ASP A 143 16.45 11.43 6.52
C ASP A 143 17.66 10.49 6.50
N LEU A 144 18.35 10.49 5.37
CA LEU A 144 19.50 9.63 5.13
C LEU A 144 20.80 10.36 5.48
N TRP A 145 21.84 9.60 5.75
CA TRP A 145 23.18 10.12 6.09
C TRP A 145 23.78 11.02 4.99
N ASP A 146 23.35 10.83 3.73
CA ASP A 146 23.81 11.60 2.58
C ASP A 146 23.10 12.96 2.45
N GLY A 147 22.26 13.30 3.43
CA GLY A 147 21.42 14.50 3.44
C GLY A 147 20.17 14.38 2.56
N SER A 148 19.98 13.25 1.87
CA SER A 148 18.77 13.00 1.08
C SER A 148 17.57 12.68 1.98
N ARG A 149 16.39 13.03 1.50
CA ARG A 149 15.12 12.85 2.23
C ARG A 149 14.20 11.97 1.42
N THR A 150 13.69 10.91 2.04
CA THR A 150 12.74 9.99 1.39
C THR A 150 11.48 9.86 2.23
N TRP A 151 10.33 9.89 1.55
CA TRP A 151 9.02 9.70 2.17
C TRP A 151 8.57 8.26 1.99
N LEU A 152 8.03 7.65 3.03
CA LEU A 152 7.39 6.35 2.89
C LEU A 152 6.05 6.50 2.15
N PRO A 153 5.69 5.55 1.27
CA PRO A 153 4.37 5.51 0.67
C PRO A 153 3.30 5.29 1.73
N ASP A 154 2.07 5.69 1.42
CA ASP A 154 0.92 5.45 2.27
C ASP A 154 0.67 3.92 2.41
N VAL A 155 0.40 3.47 3.63
CA VAL A 155 0.16 2.06 3.97
C VAL A 155 -1.16 1.92 4.71
N GLY A 156 -1.80 0.75 4.61
CA GLY A 156 -3.06 0.47 5.30
C GLY A 156 -2.97 0.62 6.82
N ASP A 157 -1.94 0.04 7.43
CA ASP A 157 -1.78 0.01 8.89
C ASP A 157 -0.65 0.96 9.33
N LYS A 158 -0.88 2.27 9.21
CA LYS A 158 0.10 3.30 9.57
C LYS A 158 0.56 3.21 11.02
N ILE A 159 -0.38 2.94 11.93
CA ILE A 159 -0.12 2.84 13.38
C ILE A 159 0.82 1.66 13.68
N ALA A 160 0.56 0.51 13.06
CA ALA A 160 1.41 -0.67 13.25
C ALA A 160 2.80 -0.45 12.66
N LEU A 161 2.89 0.23 11.50
CA LEU A 161 4.17 0.60 10.90
C LEU A 161 4.94 1.60 11.79
N SER A 162 4.30 2.64 12.30
CA SER A 162 4.95 3.65 13.14
C SER A 162 5.45 3.06 14.45
N VAL A 163 4.63 2.26 15.14
CA VAL A 163 5.04 1.57 16.39
C VAL A 163 6.23 0.64 16.15
N MET A 164 6.24 -0.07 15.03
CA MET A 164 7.36 -0.95 14.69
C MET A 164 8.63 -0.17 14.36
N LEU A 165 8.51 0.94 13.63
CA LEU A 165 9.66 1.82 13.33
C LEU A 165 10.21 2.47 14.60
N GLU A 166 9.35 2.93 15.52
CA GLU A 166 9.75 3.44 16.83
C GLU A 166 10.54 2.41 17.62
N ARG A 167 10.07 1.15 17.69
CA ARG A 167 10.79 0.07 18.35
C ARG A 167 12.16 -0.20 17.73
N VAL A 168 12.27 -0.18 16.41
CA VAL A 168 13.55 -0.40 15.72
C VAL A 168 14.49 0.78 15.92
N ALA A 169 13.98 2.01 15.87
CA ALA A 169 14.77 3.21 16.08
C ALA A 169 15.30 3.30 17.51
N LEU A 170 14.46 3.03 18.52
CA LEU A 170 14.89 2.92 19.93
C LEU A 170 15.98 1.86 20.11
N ALA A 171 15.82 0.69 19.50
CA ALA A 171 16.78 -0.40 19.61
C ALA A 171 18.13 -0.12 18.93
N ARG A 172 18.16 0.84 17.99
CA ARG A 172 19.36 1.22 17.22
C ARG A 172 19.86 2.63 17.54
N ALA A 173 19.27 3.30 18.53
CA ALA A 173 19.55 4.67 18.90
C ALA A 173 19.46 5.66 17.71
N ILE A 174 18.51 5.43 16.79
CA ILE A 174 18.23 6.35 15.69
C ILE A 174 17.36 7.48 16.23
N PRO A 175 17.74 8.76 16.07
CA PRO A 175 16.92 9.90 16.48
C PRO A 175 15.55 9.90 15.79
N ILE A 176 14.50 10.09 16.59
CA ILE A 176 13.11 10.21 16.11
C ILE A 176 12.62 11.63 16.36
N GLU A 177 12.13 12.30 15.32
CA GLU A 177 11.45 13.60 15.41
C GLU A 177 9.93 13.36 15.34
N GLY A 178 9.23 13.63 16.44
CA GLY A 178 7.82 13.26 16.60
C GLY A 178 7.63 11.82 17.13
N GLY A 179 6.39 11.34 17.13
CA GLY A 179 6.08 10.01 17.67
C GLY A 179 4.60 9.80 17.97
N THR A 180 4.19 8.55 18.10
CA THR A 180 2.84 8.16 18.50
C THR A 180 2.56 8.44 19.98
N GLY A 181 3.60 8.70 20.79
CA GLY A 181 3.53 8.86 22.24
C GLY A 181 3.31 7.53 22.98
N LEU A 182 3.05 6.44 22.26
CA LEU A 182 2.65 5.14 22.84
C LEU A 182 3.82 4.41 23.52
N MET A 183 5.07 4.75 23.18
CA MET A 183 6.27 4.16 23.77
C MET A 183 6.89 5.01 24.88
N ASP A 184 6.51 6.30 25.02
CA ASP A 184 6.94 7.14 26.15
C ASP A 184 6.26 6.70 27.46
N ASP A 185 5.00 6.22 27.39
CA ASP A 185 4.25 5.71 28.56
C ASP A 185 4.75 4.35 29.07
N LEU A 186 5.48 3.58 28.25
CA LEU A 186 6.03 2.28 28.65
C LEU A 186 7.42 2.38 29.31
N GLY A 187 7.96 3.60 29.43
CA GLY A 187 9.35 3.86 29.80
C GLY A 187 9.60 4.35 31.23
N ASN A 188 8.58 4.60 32.06
CA ASN A 188 8.84 5.20 33.38
C ASN A 188 8.20 4.44 34.58
N PRO A 189 8.76 3.29 35.00
CA PRO A 189 8.40 2.64 36.26
C PRO A 189 8.98 3.34 37.51
N LEU A 190 9.43 4.60 37.44
CA LEU A 190 10.07 5.33 38.54
C LEU A 190 9.44 6.70 38.83
N GLN A 191 8.19 6.92 38.41
CA GLN A 191 7.47 8.17 38.68
C GLN A 191 6.30 8.05 39.66
N ASP A 192 6.30 6.98 40.45
CA ASP A 192 5.50 6.85 41.68
C ASP A 192 6.47 6.77 42.86
N ASP A 193 6.93 7.92 43.34
CA ASP A 193 7.34 8.15 44.74
C ASP A 193 7.55 9.65 44.94
N GLY A 194 6.49 10.31 45.43
CA GLY A 194 6.46 11.70 45.89
C GLY A 194 5.26 11.92 46.78
#